data_AF-A0AB35IJ97-F1
#
_entry.id   AF-A0AB35IJ97-F1
#
_cell.length_a   1.000
_cell.length_b   1.000
_cell.length_c   1.000
_cell.angle_alpha   90.00
_cell.angle_beta   90.00
_cell.angle_gamma   90.00
#
_symmetry.space_group_name_H-M   'P 1'
#
loop_
_entity.id
_entity.type
_entity.pdbx_description
1 polymer ?
#
loop_
_entity_poly.entity_id
_entity_poly.type
_entity_poly.pdbx_seq_one_letter_code
_entity_poly.pdbx_strand_id
1 'polypeptide(L)'
;MIVSESQILNKYHPEGEGYFPIVDNFKLHFIGGEEGISIGDYHFDGLFTQEWNNLYPNNLISSYYDLPDEILYEDEFNEFSGFGHKMFGYPAFTQEDPRSSEKYDDYILLLQIDSVGIGDKEIMWGDSGICNFFITKKDLENKNFSKVLYNWDCY
;
A
#
# COMPACT_ATOMS: atom_id res chain seq x y z
N MET A 1 -16.40 -2.54 17.51
CA MET A 1 -15.91 -3.11 18.79
C MET A 1 -14.56 -2.46 19.04
N ILE A 2 -14.36 -1.81 20.18
CA ILE A 2 -13.06 -1.22 20.53
C ILE A 2 -12.24 -2.33 21.17
N VAL A 3 -11.04 -2.61 20.66
CA VAL A 3 -10.12 -3.59 21.25
C VAL A 3 -9.53 -2.96 22.51
N SER A 4 -9.59 -3.64 23.66
CA SER A 4 -9.00 -3.12 24.90
C SER A 4 -7.49 -3.35 24.96
N GLU A 5 -6.78 -2.49 25.70
CA GLU A 5 -5.35 -2.65 25.98
C GLU A 5 -5.05 -4.05 26.54
N SER A 6 -5.87 -4.55 27.47
CA SER A 6 -5.74 -5.91 28.01
C SER A 6 -5.87 -7.02 26.96
N GLN A 7 -6.68 -6.84 25.91
CA GLN A 7 -6.79 -7.81 24.82
C GLN A 7 -5.55 -7.79 23.93
N ILE A 8 -4.89 -6.65 23.79
CA ILE A 8 -3.67 -6.47 23.00
C ILE A 8 -2.46 -6.99 23.77
N LEU A 9 -2.31 -6.63 25.05
CA LEU A 9 -1.18 -7.06 25.89
C LEU A 9 -1.11 -8.59 26.10
N ASN A 10 -2.23 -9.29 25.91
CA ASN A 10 -2.25 -10.76 25.90
C ASN A 10 -1.65 -11.38 24.62
N LYS A 11 -1.49 -10.59 23.55
CA LYS A 11 -0.98 -11.04 22.24
C LYS A 11 0.33 -10.35 21.84
N TYR A 12 0.53 -9.13 22.30
CA TYR A 12 1.67 -8.27 22.03
C TYR A 12 2.36 -7.93 23.34
N HIS A 13 3.64 -8.27 23.45
CA HIS A 13 4.47 -8.00 24.62
C HIS A 13 5.47 -6.90 24.25
N PRO A 14 5.12 -5.62 24.43
CA PRO A 14 6.03 -4.52 24.10
C PRO A 14 7.34 -4.65 24.87
N GLU A 15 8.45 -4.33 24.24
CA GLU A 15 9.73 -4.19 24.94
C GLU A 15 9.71 -2.89 25.75
N GLY A 16 9.73 -3.01 27.07
CA GLY A 16 9.76 -1.88 28.00
C GLY A 16 8.39 -1.53 28.59
N GLU A 17 8.41 -1.07 29.84
CA GLU A 17 7.21 -0.55 30.50
C GLU A 17 6.75 0.75 29.84
N GLY A 18 5.46 0.84 29.50
CA GLY A 18 4.82 2.09 29.03
C GLY A 18 4.74 2.27 27.52
N TYR A 19 5.24 1.33 26.70
CA TYR A 19 5.06 1.39 25.25
C TYR A 19 3.77 0.68 24.84
N PHE A 20 2.72 1.44 24.54
CA PHE A 20 1.50 0.92 23.94
C PHE A 20 1.32 1.53 22.54
N PRO A 21 1.23 0.71 21.47
CA PRO A 21 1.31 1.21 20.10
C PRO A 21 0.04 1.93 19.62
N ILE A 22 -1.03 1.95 20.44
CA ILE A 22 -2.29 2.61 20.09
C ILE A 22 -2.54 3.75 21.08
N VAL A 23 -2.18 4.95 20.65
CA VAL A 23 -2.36 6.17 21.45
C VAL A 23 -3.68 6.89 21.18
N ASP A 24 -4.30 6.65 20.01
CA ASP A 24 -5.55 7.28 19.62
C ASP A 24 -6.38 6.45 18.63
N ASN A 25 -7.56 6.96 18.27
CA ASN A 25 -8.46 6.40 17.27
C ASN A 25 -8.90 7.48 16.28
N PHE A 26 -8.84 7.14 14.99
CA PHE A 26 -9.25 8.03 13.90
C PHE A 26 -10.54 7.53 13.26
N LYS A 27 -11.39 8.46 12.82
CA LYS A 27 -12.60 8.14 12.04
C LYS A 27 -12.25 8.13 10.56
N LEU A 28 -12.72 7.10 9.84
CA LEU A 28 -12.64 7.06 8.39
C LEU A 28 -13.64 8.05 7.75
N HIS A 29 -13.16 8.81 6.76
CA HIS A 29 -13.96 9.66 5.90
C HIS A 29 -13.65 9.29 4.44
N PHE A 30 -14.68 8.92 3.68
CA PHE A 30 -14.52 8.42 2.33
C PHE A 30 -14.86 9.50 1.31
N ILE A 31 -13.96 9.70 0.37
CA ILE A 31 -14.14 10.58 -0.79
C ILE A 31 -13.84 9.71 -2.01
N GLY A 32 -14.76 9.67 -2.97
CA GLY A 32 -14.51 8.95 -4.23
C GLY A 32 -13.44 9.66 -5.05
N GLY A 33 -12.63 8.89 -5.77
CA GLY A 33 -11.59 9.39 -6.66
C GLY A 33 -11.29 8.40 -7.78
N GLU A 34 -10.46 8.83 -8.71
CA GLU A 34 -9.87 8.01 -9.76
C GLU A 34 -8.35 8.01 -9.57
N GLU A 35 -7.70 6.90 -9.90
CA GLU A 35 -6.25 6.79 -9.84
C GLU A 35 -5.73 5.92 -10.98
N GLY A 36 -4.50 6.18 -11.40
CA GLY A 36 -3.74 5.30 -12.28
C GLY A 36 -3.13 4.13 -11.51
N ILE A 37 -2.53 3.21 -12.25
CA ILE A 37 -1.70 2.17 -11.65
C ILE A 37 -0.49 2.81 -10.95
N SER A 38 -0.23 2.43 -9.70
CA SER A 38 0.91 2.93 -8.94
C SER A 38 2.19 2.24 -9.39
N ILE A 39 3.33 2.92 -9.22
CA ILE A 39 4.66 2.37 -9.51
C ILE A 39 4.99 1.12 -8.67
N GLY A 40 4.37 1.00 -7.48
CA GLY A 40 4.56 -0.14 -6.58
C GLY A 40 3.72 -1.37 -6.93
N ASP A 41 2.77 -1.29 -7.87
CA ASP A 41 2.02 -2.48 -8.30
C ASP A 41 2.89 -3.34 -9.23
N TYR A 42 2.96 -4.64 -8.96
CA TYR A 42 3.80 -5.56 -9.74
C TYR A 42 3.45 -5.63 -11.24
N HIS A 43 2.27 -5.16 -11.67
CA HIS A 43 1.94 -5.05 -13.09
C HIS A 43 2.45 -3.77 -13.77
N PHE A 44 2.87 -2.77 -12.99
CA PHE A 44 3.18 -1.43 -13.49
C PHE A 44 4.25 -1.45 -14.58
N ASP A 45 5.41 -2.03 -14.30
CA ASP A 45 6.56 -2.04 -15.20
C ASP A 45 6.20 -2.61 -16.58
N GLY A 46 5.49 -3.74 -16.60
CA GLY A 46 5.05 -4.40 -17.83
C GLY A 46 4.04 -3.57 -18.62
N LEU A 47 3.02 -3.02 -17.93
CA LEU A 47 1.99 -2.19 -18.58
C LEU A 47 2.56 -0.86 -19.08
N PHE A 48 3.40 -0.21 -18.28
CA PHE A 48 4.07 1.03 -18.65
C PHE A 48 4.97 0.81 -19.88
N THR A 49 5.82 -0.21 -19.85
CA THR A 49 6.73 -0.54 -20.95
C THR A 49 5.98 -0.82 -22.25
N GLN A 50 4.86 -1.55 -22.16
CA GLN A 50 4.00 -1.81 -23.31
C GLN A 50 3.44 -0.51 -23.90
N GLU A 51 2.84 0.36 -23.09
CA GLU A 51 2.25 1.61 -23.55
C GLU A 51 3.30 2.60 -24.07
N TRP A 52 4.45 2.70 -23.41
CA TRP A 52 5.58 3.50 -23.88
C TRP A 52 6.03 3.08 -25.27
N ASN A 53 6.27 1.78 -25.49
CA ASN A 53 6.74 1.25 -26.76
C ASN A 53 5.71 1.43 -27.88
N ASN A 54 4.42 1.44 -27.56
CA ASN A 54 3.35 1.76 -28.50
C ASN A 54 3.36 3.24 -28.92
N LEU A 55 3.61 4.16 -27.98
CA LEU A 55 3.62 5.61 -28.20
C LEU A 55 4.93 6.10 -28.84
N TYR A 56 6.06 5.47 -28.50
CA TYR A 56 7.40 5.86 -28.90
C TYR A 56 8.15 4.73 -29.62
N PRO A 57 7.69 4.28 -30.80
CA PRO A 57 8.24 3.10 -31.49
C PRO A 57 9.71 3.23 -31.93
N ASN A 58 10.28 4.44 -31.90
CA ASN A 58 11.69 4.69 -32.21
C ASN A 58 12.58 4.80 -30.96
N ASN A 59 12.02 4.71 -29.76
CA ASN A 59 12.74 4.82 -28.49
C ASN A 59 12.22 3.76 -27.51
N LEU A 60 12.52 2.50 -27.81
CA LEU A 60 12.01 1.37 -27.05
C LEU A 60 12.74 1.25 -25.70
N ILE A 61 11.98 0.92 -24.67
CA ILE A 61 12.48 0.52 -23.34
C ILE A 61 12.12 -0.93 -23.06
N SER A 62 12.89 -1.59 -22.19
CA SER A 62 12.62 -2.94 -21.69
C SER A 62 12.00 -2.94 -20.30
N SER A 63 12.15 -1.83 -19.57
CA SER A 63 11.56 -1.58 -18.26
C SER A 63 11.34 -0.08 -18.05
N TYR A 64 10.39 0.29 -17.21
CA TYR A 64 10.24 1.62 -16.62
C TYR A 64 11.56 2.13 -16.03
N TYR A 65 12.34 1.25 -15.40
CA TYR A 65 13.63 1.58 -14.79
C TYR A 65 14.76 1.86 -15.80
N ASP A 66 14.52 1.73 -17.11
CA ASP A 66 15.46 2.17 -18.15
C ASP A 66 15.40 3.70 -18.38
N LEU A 67 14.42 4.41 -17.78
CA LEU A 67 14.31 5.86 -17.86
C LEU A 67 15.40 6.57 -17.04
N PRO A 68 15.77 7.82 -17.39
CA PRO A 68 16.72 8.60 -16.60
C PRO A 68 16.29 8.74 -15.13
N ASP A 69 17.26 8.66 -14.21
CA ASP A 69 17.05 8.76 -12.76
C ASP A 69 16.22 10.00 -12.38
N GLU A 70 16.40 11.13 -13.07
CA GLU A 70 15.64 12.35 -12.79
C GLU A 70 14.12 12.15 -12.96
N ILE A 71 13.69 11.31 -13.91
CA ILE A 71 12.28 10.97 -14.11
C ILE A 71 11.79 10.05 -12.99
N LEU A 72 12.58 9.02 -12.66
CA LEU A 72 12.22 8.05 -11.62
C LEU A 72 12.04 8.73 -10.25
N TYR A 73 12.95 9.65 -9.90
CA TYR A 73 12.85 10.40 -8.66
C TYR A 73 11.64 11.35 -8.61
N GLU A 74 11.28 11.99 -9.72
CA GLU A 74 10.08 12.85 -9.73
C GLU A 74 8.80 12.03 -9.53
N ASP A 75 8.74 10.82 -10.09
CA ASP A 75 7.56 9.96 -10.00
C ASP A 75 7.33 9.37 -8.61
N GLU A 76 8.41 8.99 -7.91
CA GLU A 76 8.33 8.43 -6.55
C GLU A 76 7.63 9.38 -5.56
N PHE A 77 7.82 10.69 -5.73
CA PHE A 77 7.31 11.71 -4.80
C PHE A 77 6.14 12.52 -5.35
N ASN A 78 5.55 12.14 -6.49
CA ASN A 78 4.41 12.84 -7.05
C ASN A 78 3.07 12.32 -6.50
N GLU A 79 1.98 12.99 -6.89
CA GLU A 79 0.61 12.65 -6.49
C GLU A 79 0.10 11.31 -7.05
N PHE A 80 0.82 10.71 -7.99
CA PHE A 80 0.52 9.44 -8.65
C PHE A 80 1.36 8.27 -8.10
N SER A 81 2.23 8.51 -7.13
CA SER A 81 3.04 7.48 -6.44
C SER A 81 2.20 6.35 -5.83
N GLY A 82 0.93 6.62 -5.54
CA GLY A 82 -0.02 5.68 -4.96
C GLY A 82 0.01 5.64 -3.43
N PHE A 83 0.86 6.43 -2.78
CA PHE A 83 0.88 6.60 -1.32
C PHE A 83 -0.39 7.30 -0.80
N GLY A 84 -0.56 7.30 0.52
CA GLY A 84 -1.73 7.82 1.22
C GLY A 84 -2.75 6.75 1.62
N HIS A 85 -3.73 7.15 2.44
CA HIS A 85 -4.79 6.26 2.91
C HIS A 85 -5.89 6.09 1.85
N LYS A 86 -6.23 4.84 1.53
CA LYS A 86 -7.29 4.55 0.56
C LYS A 86 -7.96 3.20 0.80
N MET A 87 -9.15 3.04 0.23
CA MET A 87 -9.81 1.76 0.08
C MET A 87 -9.90 1.43 -1.40
N PHE A 88 -9.59 0.18 -1.74
CA PHE A 88 -9.47 -0.29 -3.12
C PHE A 88 -8.38 0.44 -3.90
N GLY A 89 -8.30 0.16 -5.20
CA GLY A 89 -7.30 0.76 -6.07
C GLY A 89 -6.00 -0.03 -6.17
N TYR A 90 -4.92 0.66 -6.50
CA TYR A 90 -3.55 0.17 -6.65
C TYR A 90 -2.73 0.51 -5.41
N PRO A 91 -2.03 -0.47 -4.81
CA PRO A 91 -1.29 -0.26 -3.58
C PRO A 91 0.03 0.46 -3.80
N ALA A 92 0.53 1.11 -2.75
CA ALA A 92 1.92 1.53 -2.64
C ALA A 92 2.62 0.71 -1.55
N PHE A 93 3.95 0.66 -1.70
CA PHE A 93 4.89 -0.08 -0.86
C PHE A 93 6.16 0.74 -0.76
N THR A 94 6.81 0.68 0.40
CA THR A 94 8.18 1.19 0.55
C THR A 94 9.23 0.15 0.14
N GLN A 95 8.81 -1.13 0.06
CA GLN A 95 9.63 -2.24 -0.42
C GLN A 95 8.94 -2.90 -1.63
N GLU A 96 8.75 -4.23 -1.60
CA GLU A 96 8.24 -5.01 -2.73
C GLU A 96 6.79 -5.42 -2.55
N ASP A 97 6.03 -5.50 -3.65
CA ASP A 97 4.66 -6.00 -3.64
C ASP A 97 4.62 -7.49 -3.24
N PRO A 98 3.98 -7.85 -2.11
CA PRO A 98 3.90 -9.24 -1.65
C PRO A 98 3.02 -10.12 -2.56
N ARG A 99 2.29 -9.52 -3.51
CA ARG A 99 1.43 -10.22 -4.47
C ARG A 99 2.17 -10.69 -5.72
N SER A 100 3.42 -10.30 -5.91
CA SER A 100 4.28 -10.72 -7.03
C SER A 100 4.43 -12.23 -7.21
N SER A 101 4.06 -13.04 -6.21
CA SER A 101 3.93 -14.49 -6.32
C SER A 101 2.56 -14.88 -6.90
N GLU A 102 2.54 -15.81 -7.88
CA GLU A 102 1.32 -16.37 -8.53
C GLU A 102 0.20 -16.79 -7.56
N LYS A 103 0.55 -17.12 -6.31
CA LYS A 103 -0.42 -17.44 -5.24
C LYS A 103 -1.42 -16.32 -4.95
N TYR A 104 -1.07 -15.05 -5.20
CA TYR A 104 -1.82 -13.87 -4.78
C TYR A 104 -2.28 -13.01 -5.97
N ASP A 105 -2.20 -13.54 -7.18
CA ASP A 105 -2.47 -12.81 -8.44
C ASP A 105 -3.94 -12.33 -8.55
N ASP A 106 -4.85 -12.95 -7.79
CA ASP A 106 -6.28 -12.56 -7.73
C ASP A 106 -6.64 -11.63 -6.55
N TYR A 107 -5.64 -11.20 -5.77
CA TYR A 107 -5.83 -10.32 -4.61
C TYR A 107 -5.80 -8.85 -5.03
N ILE A 108 -6.88 -8.15 -4.69
CA ILE A 108 -7.03 -6.71 -4.88
C ILE A 108 -6.84 -5.97 -3.56
N LEU A 109 -6.42 -4.71 -3.61
CA LEU A 109 -6.34 -3.86 -2.43
C LEU A 109 -7.75 -3.72 -1.81
N LEU A 110 -7.84 -3.91 -0.50
CA LEU A 110 -9.04 -3.67 0.28
C LEU A 110 -8.92 -2.37 1.07
N LEU A 111 -7.77 -2.18 1.73
CA LEU A 111 -7.48 -1.02 2.57
C LEU A 111 -5.98 -0.78 2.61
N GLN A 112 -5.57 0.49 2.48
CA GLN A 112 -4.21 0.96 2.67
C GLN A 112 -4.22 2.05 3.75
N ILE A 113 -3.28 1.95 4.69
CA ILE A 113 -3.08 2.92 5.76
C ILE A 113 -1.62 3.32 5.73
N ASP A 114 -1.36 4.52 5.25
CA ASP A 114 -0.04 5.13 5.27
C ASP A 114 0.37 5.65 6.65
N SER A 115 1.66 5.91 6.84
CA SER A 115 2.13 6.71 7.96
C SER A 115 1.73 8.17 7.75
N VAL A 116 1.25 8.84 8.80
CA VAL A 116 0.81 10.23 8.73
C VAL A 116 0.92 10.91 10.08
N GLY A 117 1.42 12.16 10.07
CA GLY A 117 1.30 13.08 11.21
C GLY A 117 0.00 13.87 11.16
N ILE A 118 -0.77 13.86 12.24
CA ILE A 118 -2.05 14.56 12.40
C ILE A 118 -1.99 15.43 13.66
N GLY A 119 -1.47 16.64 13.53
CA GLY A 119 -1.26 17.53 14.68
C GLY A 119 -0.18 16.99 15.62
N ASP A 120 -0.55 16.68 16.86
CA ASP A 120 0.30 16.06 17.88
C ASP A 120 0.18 14.52 17.93
N LYS A 121 -0.54 13.92 16.97
CA LYS A 121 -0.78 12.48 16.86
C LYS A 121 -0.22 11.95 15.55
N GLU A 122 -0.12 10.64 15.45
CA GLU A 122 0.32 9.99 14.23
C GLU A 122 -0.28 8.59 14.06
N ILE A 123 -0.25 8.14 12.81
CA ILE A 123 -0.20 6.71 12.48
C ILE A 123 1.22 6.47 11.98
N MET A 124 1.92 5.49 12.55
CA MET A 124 3.31 5.21 12.21
C MET A 124 3.53 3.72 12.02
N TRP A 125 4.11 3.36 10.87
CA TRP A 125 4.50 1.99 10.52
C TRP A 125 6.02 1.90 10.42
N GLY A 126 6.69 1.51 11.50
CA GLY A 126 8.16 1.43 11.51
C GLY A 126 8.81 2.78 11.24
N ASP A 127 9.67 2.86 10.23
CA ASP A 127 10.30 4.09 9.78
C ASP A 127 9.49 4.72 8.63
N SER A 128 8.35 5.34 8.97
CA SER A 128 7.45 6.01 8.01
C SER A 128 6.97 5.14 6.85
N GLY A 129 6.60 3.90 7.15
CA GLY A 129 6.13 2.93 6.18
C GLY A 129 4.62 2.94 5.92
N ILE A 130 4.13 1.84 5.35
CA ILE A 130 2.73 1.69 4.92
C ILE A 130 2.20 0.29 5.24
N CYS A 131 0.88 0.20 5.47
CA CYS A 131 0.16 -1.04 5.71
C CYS A 131 -0.90 -1.25 4.64
N ASN A 132 -1.06 -2.50 4.18
CA ASN A 132 -2.05 -2.88 3.19
C ASN A 132 -2.81 -4.15 3.63
N PHE A 133 -4.08 -4.20 3.29
CA PHE A 133 -4.93 -5.38 3.37
C PHE A 133 -5.41 -5.72 1.97
N PHE A 134 -5.28 -6.97 1.57
CA PHE A 134 -5.74 -7.46 0.28
C PHE A 134 -6.76 -8.59 0.42
N ILE A 135 -7.63 -8.72 -0.56
CA ILE A 135 -8.67 -9.74 -0.60
C ILE A 135 -8.91 -10.21 -2.03
N THR A 136 -9.32 -11.46 -2.23
CA THR A 136 -9.77 -11.89 -3.56
C THR A 136 -11.09 -11.22 -3.92
N LYS A 137 -11.31 -10.94 -5.21
CA LYS A 137 -12.59 -10.41 -5.68
C LYS A 137 -13.78 -11.30 -5.28
N LYS A 138 -13.60 -12.62 -5.38
CA LYS A 138 -14.61 -13.62 -5.00
C LYS A 138 -14.95 -13.56 -3.52
N ASP A 139 -13.96 -13.45 -2.64
CA ASP A 139 -14.20 -13.36 -1.21
C ASP A 139 -14.85 -12.02 -0.83
N LEU A 140 -14.48 -10.92 -1.49
CA LEU A 140 -15.13 -9.62 -1.31
C LEU A 140 -16.61 -9.65 -1.69
N GLU A 141 -16.96 -10.21 -2.86
CA GLU A 141 -18.34 -10.38 -3.32
C GLU A 141 -19.17 -11.23 -2.34
N ASN A 142 -18.56 -12.24 -1.74
CA ASN A 142 -19.19 -13.12 -0.75
C ASN A 142 -19.12 -12.58 0.69
N LYS A 143 -18.55 -11.38 0.91
CA LYS A 143 -18.31 -10.78 2.24
C LYS A 143 -17.52 -11.70 3.18
N ASN A 144 -16.62 -12.50 2.62
CA ASN A 144 -15.82 -13.48 3.33
C ASN A 144 -14.42 -12.93 3.64
N PHE A 145 -14.25 -12.31 4.81
CA PHE A 145 -12.97 -11.73 5.21
C PHE A 145 -12.02 -12.71 5.93
N SER A 146 -12.26 -14.03 5.82
CA SER A 146 -11.44 -15.05 6.50
C SER A 146 -10.06 -15.27 5.88
N LYS A 147 -9.83 -14.74 4.67
CA LYS A 147 -8.59 -14.91 3.88
C LYS A 147 -8.01 -13.57 3.42
N VAL A 148 -8.05 -12.56 4.28
CA VAL A 148 -7.39 -11.28 4.00
C VAL A 148 -5.88 -11.46 4.12
N LEU A 149 -5.15 -11.03 3.10
CA LEU A 149 -3.69 -10.90 3.15
C LEU A 149 -3.37 -9.57 3.83
N TYR A 150 -2.51 -9.61 4.84
CA TYR A 150 -2.02 -8.43 5.54
C TYR A 150 -0.54 -8.25 5.21
N ASN A 151 -0.17 -7.03 4.86
CA ASN A 151 1.21 -6.61 4.63
C ASN A 151 1.48 -5.28 5.34
N TRP A 152 2.71 -5.09 5.78
CA TRP A 152 3.25 -3.77 6.06
C TRP A 152 4.75 -3.78 5.80
N ASP A 153 5.27 -2.66 5.33
CA ASP A 153 6.70 -2.42 5.14
C ASP A 153 7.05 -1.00 5.60
N CYS A 154 8.35 -0.71 5.72
CA CYS A 154 8.88 0.63 5.93
C CYS A 154 10.23 0.79 5.23
N TYR A 155 10.72 2.04 5.15
CA TYR A 155 12.03 2.36 4.59
C TYR A 155 13.20 1.72 5.37
#